data_AF-A0A644XV43-F1
#
_entry.id   AF-A0A644XV43-F1
#
_cell.length_a   1.000
_cell.length_b   1.000
_cell.length_c   1.000
_cell.angle_alpha   90.00
_cell.angle_beta   90.00
_cell.angle_gamma   90.00
#
_symmetry.space_group_name_H-M   'P 1'
#
loop_
_entity.id
_entity.type
_entity.pdbx_description
1 polymer ?
#
loop_
_entity_poly.entity_id
_entity_poly.type
_entity_poly.pdbx_seq_one_letter_code
_entity_poly.pdbx_strand_id
1 'polypeptide(L)'
;MINANLDAKEKNMLAPEEITAKDVTKTYLRWHFANEIPHSFERYLAPSLLYAMMPILRKLYKDEDQLRAAYKRQLLFFNTQLSWGGGVITGLMSSMEQERAKEVVNGEEVTMTDDLMYNTKAGLMGALAGIGDSIDSGTVQYIFIAIAVPWAQMGSPIGALFPFVAFALYQVLLGVFFARSAFKTGKNATGVMHSAGIQTVIEMLSILGMFMMGILAGNYVKVSSI
;
A
#
# COMPACT_ATOMS: atom_id res chain seq x y z
N MET A 1 -38.20 -8.97 -22.05
CA MET A 1 -36.88 -9.04 -22.75
C MET A 1 -36.21 -7.69 -22.95
N ILE A 2 -36.91 -6.55 -22.94
CA ILE A 2 -36.30 -5.21 -23.09
C ILE A 2 -35.59 -4.74 -21.79
N ASN A 3 -36.16 -4.98 -20.60
CA ASN A 3 -35.54 -4.59 -19.32
C ASN A 3 -34.22 -5.33 -19.01
N ALA A 4 -34.14 -6.64 -19.26
CA ALA A 4 -32.91 -7.40 -19.02
C ALA A 4 -31.71 -6.94 -19.88
N ASN A 5 -31.97 -6.38 -21.07
CA ASN A 5 -30.93 -5.84 -21.95
C ASN A 5 -30.49 -4.42 -21.54
N LEU A 6 -31.32 -3.66 -20.84
CA LEU A 6 -30.95 -2.36 -20.26
C LEU A 6 -30.09 -2.57 -19.01
N ASP A 7 -30.50 -3.50 -18.13
CA ASP A 7 -29.74 -3.88 -16.92
C ASP A 7 -28.34 -4.42 -17.26
N ALA A 8 -28.20 -5.21 -18.33
CA ALA A 8 -26.90 -5.73 -18.78
C ALA A 8 -25.99 -4.65 -19.39
N LYS A 9 -26.58 -3.59 -19.96
CA LYS A 9 -25.84 -2.48 -20.58
C LYS A 9 -25.35 -1.48 -19.52
N GLU A 10 -26.17 -1.21 -18.50
CA GLU A 10 -25.77 -0.43 -17.32
C GLU A 10 -24.71 -1.16 -16.50
N LYS A 11 -24.85 -2.48 -16.28
CA LYS A 11 -23.81 -3.30 -15.63
C LYS A 11 -22.47 -3.24 -16.37
N ASN A 12 -22.48 -3.25 -17.70
CA ASN A 12 -21.25 -3.11 -18.51
C ASN A 12 -20.63 -1.70 -18.43
N MET A 13 -21.44 -0.65 -18.25
CA MET A 13 -20.94 0.72 -18.07
C MET A 13 -20.32 0.95 -16.67
N LEU A 14 -20.78 0.20 -15.68
CA LEU A 14 -20.30 0.25 -14.30
C LEU A 14 -19.19 -0.78 -14.00
N ALA A 15 -18.82 -1.60 -14.97
CA ALA A 15 -17.82 -2.64 -14.79
C ALA A 15 -16.43 -2.05 -14.47
N PRO A 16 -15.68 -2.65 -13.52
CA PRO A 16 -14.35 -2.18 -13.17
C PRO A 16 -13.39 -2.41 -14.34
N GLU A 17 -12.58 -1.40 -14.67
CA GLU A 17 -11.49 -1.57 -15.63
C GLU A 17 -10.38 -2.46 -15.04
N GLU A 18 -9.73 -3.27 -15.89
CA GLU A 18 -8.60 -4.08 -15.44
C GLU A 18 -7.40 -3.20 -15.05
N ILE A 19 -6.86 -3.44 -13.85
CA ILE A 19 -5.63 -2.80 -13.40
C ILE A 19 -4.43 -3.48 -14.04
N THR A 20 -3.57 -2.68 -14.67
CA THR A 20 -2.31 -3.16 -15.25
C THR A 20 -1.13 -2.93 -14.30
N ALA A 21 -0.02 -3.64 -14.52
CA ALA A 21 1.23 -3.38 -13.78
C ALA A 21 1.74 -1.94 -13.96
N LYS A 22 1.41 -1.29 -15.08
CA LYS A 22 1.74 0.13 -15.32
C LYS A 22 0.94 1.05 -14.39
N ASP A 23 -0.33 0.73 -14.14
CA ASP A 23 -1.17 1.50 -13.22
C ASP A 23 -0.65 1.43 -11.78
N VAL A 24 -0.22 0.23 -11.34
CA VAL A 24 0.39 0.04 -10.02
C VAL A 24 1.71 0.80 -9.90
N THR A 25 2.52 0.79 -10.97
CA THR A 25 3.76 1.59 -11.01
C THR A 25 3.47 3.07 -10.88
N LYS A 26 2.50 3.58 -11.64
CA LYS A 26 2.09 4.99 -11.59
C LYS A 26 1.56 5.36 -10.20
N THR A 27 0.80 4.47 -9.58
CA THR A 27 0.27 4.62 -8.23
C THR A 27 1.41 4.71 -7.21
N TYR A 28 2.36 3.77 -7.25
CA TYR A 28 3.54 3.84 -6.38
C TYR A 28 4.38 5.10 -6.62
N LEU A 29 4.59 5.52 -7.87
CA LEU A 29 5.34 6.76 -8.14
C LEU A 29 4.63 8.01 -7.60
N ARG A 30 3.29 8.05 -7.63
CA ARG A 30 2.51 9.10 -6.97
C ARG A 30 2.65 9.05 -5.45
N TRP A 31 2.65 7.86 -4.85
CA TRP A 31 2.93 7.66 -3.43
C TRP A 31 4.32 8.17 -3.08
N HIS A 32 5.34 7.73 -3.82
CA HIS A 32 6.74 8.09 -3.60
C HIS A 32 6.94 9.61 -3.65
N PHE A 33 6.29 10.28 -4.60
CA PHE A 33 6.33 11.74 -4.70
C PHE A 33 5.58 12.45 -3.57
N ALA A 34 4.41 11.95 -3.17
CA ALA A 34 3.55 12.60 -2.18
C ALA A 34 3.84 12.18 -0.73
N ASN A 35 4.78 11.25 -0.51
CA ASN A 35 5.18 10.80 0.81
C ASN A 35 5.67 11.98 1.65
N GLU A 36 5.29 12.04 2.92
CA GLU A 36 5.56 13.15 3.85
C GLU A 36 4.97 14.53 3.50
N ILE A 37 4.41 14.77 2.30
CA ILE A 37 3.90 16.09 1.91
C ILE A 37 2.64 16.50 2.73
N PRO A 38 1.54 15.72 2.73
CA PRO A 38 0.32 16.05 3.48
C PRO A 38 0.32 15.44 4.90
N HIS A 39 1.48 15.36 5.55
CA HIS A 39 1.62 14.70 6.84
C HIS A 39 0.79 15.43 7.92
N SER A 40 -0.11 14.70 8.59
CA SER A 40 -0.95 15.24 9.67
C SER A 40 -0.92 14.33 10.89
N PHE A 41 -1.07 14.87 12.10
CA PHE A 41 -1.04 14.02 13.31
C PHE A 41 -2.26 13.09 13.43
N GLU A 42 -3.40 13.48 12.86
CA GLU A 42 -4.62 12.68 12.91
C GLU A 42 -4.57 11.47 11.98
N ARG A 43 -3.96 11.61 10.79
CA ARG A 43 -4.02 10.61 9.72
C ARG A 43 -2.67 10.21 9.13
N TYR A 44 -1.59 10.83 9.58
CA TYR A 44 -0.22 10.64 9.09
C TYR A 44 -0.16 10.70 7.57
N LEU A 45 0.26 9.61 6.92
CA LEU A 45 0.49 9.50 5.48
C LEU A 45 -0.74 8.98 4.72
N ALA A 46 -1.87 8.75 5.38
CA ALA A 46 -3.10 8.31 4.71
C ALA A 46 -3.54 9.23 3.55
N PRO A 47 -3.42 10.57 3.63
CA PRO A 47 -3.73 11.43 2.49
C PRO A 47 -2.79 11.21 1.29
N SER A 48 -1.51 10.91 1.52
CA SER A 48 -0.56 10.54 0.47
C SER A 48 -0.96 9.23 -0.21
N LEU A 49 -1.38 8.23 0.57
CA LEU A 49 -1.85 6.95 0.06
C LEU A 49 -3.12 7.13 -0.77
N LEU A 50 -4.08 7.91 -0.28
CA LEU A 50 -5.28 8.23 -1.05
C LEU A 50 -4.90 8.88 -2.39
N TYR A 51 -4.06 9.92 -2.36
CA TYR A 51 -3.61 10.60 -3.58
C TYR A 51 -2.96 9.62 -4.57
N ALA A 52 -2.15 8.68 -4.07
CA ALA A 52 -1.54 7.65 -4.89
C ALA A 52 -2.60 6.75 -5.57
N MET A 53 -3.56 6.26 -4.78
CA MET A 53 -4.59 5.30 -5.18
C MET A 53 -5.71 5.87 -6.05
N MET A 54 -5.96 7.19 -6.00
CA MET A 54 -7.05 7.85 -6.73
C MET A 54 -7.24 7.41 -8.19
N PRO A 55 -6.19 7.27 -9.05
CA PRO A 55 -6.36 6.85 -10.43
C PRO A 55 -6.89 5.42 -10.56
N ILE A 56 -6.43 4.49 -9.70
CA ILE A 56 -6.90 3.12 -9.67
C ILE A 56 -8.35 3.09 -9.18
N LEU A 57 -8.67 3.80 -8.09
CA LEU A 57 -10.02 3.82 -7.54
C LEU A 57 -11.05 4.37 -8.55
N ARG A 58 -10.69 5.38 -9.36
CA ARG A 58 -11.55 5.89 -10.45
C ARG A 58 -11.70 4.93 -11.63
N LYS A 59 -10.75 4.02 -11.83
CA LYS A 59 -10.86 2.94 -12.82
C LYS A 59 -11.81 1.84 -12.35
N LEU A 60 -11.79 1.54 -11.06
CA LEU A 60 -12.59 0.49 -10.45
C LEU A 60 -14.03 0.90 -10.14
N TYR A 61 -14.21 2.07 -9.54
CA TYR A 61 -15.52 2.56 -9.08
C TYR A 61 -16.00 3.69 -9.98
N LYS A 62 -16.99 3.38 -10.83
CA LYS A 62 -17.65 4.34 -11.73
C LYS A 62 -18.81 5.07 -11.06
N ASP A 63 -19.41 4.44 -10.06
CA ASP A 63 -20.41 5.05 -9.19
C ASP A 63 -19.77 6.01 -8.18
N GLU A 64 -20.35 7.20 -8.03
CA GLU A 64 -19.80 8.25 -7.16
C GLU A 64 -19.87 7.90 -5.67
N ASP A 65 -20.92 7.20 -5.24
CA ASP A 65 -21.09 6.82 -3.84
C ASP A 65 -20.11 5.72 -3.44
N GLN A 66 -19.91 4.73 -4.31
CA GLN A 66 -18.88 3.70 -4.15
C GLN A 66 -17.47 4.29 -4.15
N LEU A 67 -17.19 5.24 -5.06
CA LEU A 67 -15.90 5.93 -5.10
C LEU A 67 -15.64 6.73 -3.83
N ARG A 68 -16.66 7.43 -3.31
CA ARG A 68 -16.57 8.16 -2.04
C ARG A 68 -16.31 7.22 -0.86
N ALA A 69 -16.94 6.06 -0.83
CA ALA A 69 -16.69 5.03 0.18
C ALA A 69 -15.24 4.50 0.10
N ALA A 70 -14.74 4.23 -1.10
CA ALA A 70 -13.35 3.81 -1.33
C ALA A 70 -12.34 4.87 -0.84
N TYR A 71 -12.61 6.14 -1.10
CA TYR A 71 -11.75 7.23 -0.60
C TYR A 71 -11.70 7.30 0.92
N LYS A 72 -12.84 7.11 1.60
CA LYS A 72 -12.91 7.09 3.06
C LYS A 72 -12.10 5.95 3.66
N ARG A 73 -12.19 4.73 3.09
CA ARG A 73 -11.39 3.57 3.54
C ARG A 73 -9.88 3.80 3.46
N GLN A 74 -9.42 4.35 2.33
CA GLN A 74 -7.99 4.59 2.13
C GLN A 74 -7.45 5.75 2.99
N LEU A 75 -8.33 6.64 3.46
CA LEU A 75 -8.00 7.75 4.36
C LEU A 75 -7.91 7.39 5.85
N LEU A 76 -8.19 6.14 6.23
CA LEU A 76 -7.94 5.68 7.59
C LEU A 76 -6.44 5.72 7.92
N PHE A 77 -6.12 5.93 9.20
CA PHE A 77 -4.76 6.09 9.72
C PHE A 77 -3.75 5.17 9.03
N PHE A 78 -2.65 5.75 8.60
CA PHE A 78 -1.61 5.03 7.89
C PHE A 78 -0.26 5.73 8.08
N ASN A 79 0.71 4.99 8.62
CA ASN A 79 2.08 5.46 8.74
C ASN A 79 3.05 4.30 8.51
N THR A 80 3.97 4.44 7.56
CA THR A 80 4.96 3.41 7.26
C THR A 80 6.13 3.98 6.47
N GLN A 81 7.20 3.20 6.36
CA GLN A 81 8.38 3.56 5.60
C GLN A 81 8.11 3.55 4.08
N LEU A 82 8.72 4.49 3.36
CA LEU A 82 8.45 4.82 1.95
C LEU A 82 8.52 3.64 0.96
N SER A 83 9.59 2.85 1.00
CA SER A 83 9.90 1.82 0.02
C SER A 83 9.27 0.48 0.38
N TRP A 84 9.53 0.00 1.59
CA TRP A 84 9.13 -1.31 2.10
C TRP A 84 7.64 -1.34 2.39
N GLY A 85 7.20 -0.48 3.31
CA GLY A 85 5.79 -0.37 3.68
C GLY A 85 4.95 0.21 2.56
N GLY A 86 5.34 1.39 2.08
CA GLY A 86 4.63 2.12 1.04
C GLY A 86 4.52 1.33 -0.26
N GLY A 87 5.60 0.62 -0.66
CA GLY A 87 5.60 -0.25 -1.83
C GLY A 87 4.63 -1.42 -1.67
N VAL A 88 4.84 -2.27 -0.66
CA VAL A 88 4.02 -3.48 -0.46
C VAL A 88 2.55 -3.14 -0.27
N ILE A 89 2.23 -2.17 0.59
CA ILE A 89 0.84 -1.84 0.94
C ILE A 89 0.12 -1.19 -0.24
N THR A 90 0.77 -0.32 -1.01
CA THR A 90 0.16 0.26 -2.23
C THR A 90 -0.20 -0.83 -3.24
N GLY A 91 0.70 -1.80 -3.44
CA GLY A 91 0.44 -2.94 -4.34
C GLY A 91 -0.68 -3.84 -3.85
N LEU A 92 -0.68 -4.18 -2.55
CA LEU A 92 -1.69 -5.04 -1.95
C LEU A 92 -3.08 -4.39 -1.96
N MET A 93 -3.18 -3.13 -1.54
CA MET A 93 -4.45 -2.39 -1.57
C MET A 93 -4.99 -2.25 -3.00
N SER A 94 -4.13 -2.06 -3.99
CA SER A 94 -4.53 -2.04 -5.40
C SER A 94 -5.18 -3.36 -5.82
N SER A 95 -4.66 -4.49 -5.34
CA SER A 95 -5.24 -5.81 -5.62
C SER A 95 -6.54 -6.06 -4.87
N MET A 96 -6.61 -5.67 -3.60
CA MET A 96 -7.82 -5.87 -2.78
C MET A 96 -8.99 -5.01 -3.27
N GLU A 97 -8.74 -3.76 -3.64
CA GLU A 97 -9.77 -2.90 -4.25
C GLU A 97 -10.23 -3.47 -5.60
N GLN A 98 -9.31 -4.05 -6.39
CA GLN A 98 -9.68 -4.69 -7.65
C GLN A 98 -10.64 -5.85 -7.44
N GLU A 99 -10.35 -6.71 -6.47
CA GLU A 99 -11.22 -7.86 -6.19
C GLU A 99 -12.56 -7.41 -5.64
N ARG A 100 -12.55 -6.49 -4.68
CA ARG A 100 -13.78 -5.89 -4.14
C ARG A 100 -14.66 -5.31 -5.24
N ALA A 101 -14.08 -4.59 -6.19
CA ALA A 101 -14.84 -3.98 -7.28
C ALA A 101 -15.51 -5.03 -8.19
N LYS A 102 -14.88 -6.20 -8.40
CA LYS A 102 -15.50 -7.31 -9.11
C LYS A 102 -16.66 -7.92 -8.31
N GLU A 103 -16.45 -8.19 -7.02
CA GLU A 103 -17.48 -8.75 -6.14
C GLU A 103 -18.74 -7.88 -6.16
N VAL A 104 -18.57 -6.56 -6.04
CA VAL A 104 -19.66 -5.58 -6.04
C VAL A 104 -20.42 -5.58 -7.38
N VAL A 105 -19.74 -5.62 -8.53
CA VAL A 105 -20.40 -5.59 -9.85
C VAL A 105 -21.06 -6.92 -10.19
N ASN A 106 -20.48 -8.04 -9.78
CA ASN A 106 -21.05 -9.37 -9.97
C ASN A 106 -22.23 -9.65 -9.03
N GLY A 107 -22.38 -8.87 -7.96
CA GLY A 107 -23.38 -9.10 -6.91
C GLY A 107 -23.01 -10.28 -6.01
N GLU A 108 -21.72 -10.57 -5.89
CA GLU A 108 -21.16 -11.58 -4.99
C GLU A 108 -21.07 -11.02 -3.57
N GLU A 109 -20.92 -11.92 -2.58
CA GLU A 109 -20.65 -11.50 -1.21
C GLU A 109 -19.30 -10.77 -1.15
N VAL A 110 -19.29 -9.58 -0.55
CA VAL A 110 -18.07 -8.76 -0.43
C VAL A 110 -17.13 -9.37 0.60
N THR A 111 -16.12 -10.11 0.15
CA THR A 111 -15.12 -10.72 1.03
C THR A 111 -14.04 -9.72 1.43
N MET A 112 -13.73 -8.77 0.54
CA MET A 112 -12.76 -7.70 0.79
C MET A 112 -13.40 -6.55 1.58
N THR A 113 -13.77 -6.81 2.84
CA THR A 113 -14.44 -5.85 3.72
C THR A 113 -13.54 -4.68 4.14
N ASP A 114 -14.15 -3.57 4.56
CA ASP A 114 -13.45 -2.36 5.01
C ASP A 114 -12.48 -2.69 6.16
N ASP A 115 -12.93 -3.49 7.12
CA ASP A 115 -12.15 -3.93 8.27
C ASP A 115 -11.00 -4.85 7.87
N LEU A 116 -11.23 -5.79 6.95
CA LEU A 116 -10.16 -6.68 6.47
C LEU A 116 -9.05 -5.88 5.79
N MET A 117 -9.41 -4.95 4.90
CA MET A 117 -8.45 -4.09 4.20
C MET A 117 -7.70 -3.20 5.18
N TYR A 118 -8.39 -2.59 6.14
CA TYR A 118 -7.77 -1.75 7.14
C TYR A 118 -6.86 -2.54 8.09
N ASN A 119 -7.31 -3.68 8.61
CA ASN A 119 -6.53 -4.52 9.52
C ASN A 119 -5.29 -5.09 8.83
N THR A 120 -5.41 -5.49 7.55
CA THR A 120 -4.26 -5.90 6.74
C THR A 120 -3.25 -4.76 6.60
N LYS A 121 -3.73 -3.57 6.25
CA LYS A 121 -2.89 -2.36 6.18
C LYS A 121 -2.22 -2.05 7.52
N ALA A 122 -2.99 -2.04 8.61
CA ALA A 122 -2.54 -1.68 9.95
C ALA A 122 -1.57 -2.72 10.54
N GLY A 123 -1.78 -4.01 10.28
CA GLY A 123 -0.87 -5.08 10.70
C GLY A 123 0.49 -5.00 9.99
N LEU A 124 0.48 -4.63 8.71
CA LEU A 124 1.70 -4.52 7.91
C LEU A 124 2.46 -3.20 8.12
N MET A 125 1.77 -2.10 8.41
CA MET A 125 2.39 -0.76 8.43
C MET A 125 3.52 -0.65 9.46
N GLY A 126 3.36 -1.24 10.66
CA GLY A 126 4.37 -1.20 11.72
C GLY A 126 5.54 -2.15 11.47
N ALA A 127 5.26 -3.39 11.06
CA ALA A 127 6.31 -4.37 10.77
C ALA A 127 7.21 -3.95 9.61
N LEU A 128 6.61 -3.48 8.52
CA LEU A 128 7.35 -3.00 7.35
C LEU A 128 8.06 -1.67 7.61
N ALA A 129 7.51 -0.81 8.48
CA ALA A 129 8.21 0.40 8.91
C ALA A 129 9.50 0.04 9.67
N GLY A 130 9.42 -0.81 10.69
CA GLY A 130 10.60 -1.19 11.48
C GLY A 130 11.72 -1.83 10.65
N ILE A 131 11.36 -2.70 9.70
CA ILE A 131 12.32 -3.29 8.76
C ILE A 131 12.91 -2.22 7.85
N GLY A 132 12.04 -1.41 7.22
CA GLY A 132 12.46 -0.37 6.28
C GLY A 132 13.36 0.68 6.91
N ASP A 133 13.04 1.14 8.11
CA ASP A 133 13.82 2.15 8.83
C ASP A 133 15.20 1.61 9.23
N SER A 134 15.27 0.34 9.66
CA SER A 134 16.53 -0.30 10.03
C SER A 134 17.46 -0.52 8.82
N ILE A 135 16.90 -0.93 7.69
CA ILE A 135 17.68 -1.23 6.48
C ILE A 135 18.00 0.05 5.71
N ASP A 136 16.99 0.81 5.30
CA ASP A 136 17.20 1.96 4.40
C ASP A 136 17.89 3.10 5.15
N SER A 137 17.30 3.57 6.26
CA SER A 137 17.81 4.70 7.03
C SER A 137 18.96 4.29 7.97
N GLY A 138 18.94 3.07 8.49
CA GLY A 138 19.95 2.57 9.44
C GLY A 138 21.20 1.97 8.80
N THR A 139 21.14 1.53 7.53
CA THR A 139 22.27 0.82 6.89
C THR A 139 22.60 1.38 5.52
N VAL A 140 21.67 1.33 4.55
CA VAL A 140 21.93 1.64 3.13
C VAL A 140 22.32 3.10 2.93
N GLN A 141 21.62 4.03 3.58
CA GLN A 141 21.96 5.45 3.55
C GLN A 141 23.40 5.70 4.00
N TYR A 142 23.83 5.08 5.10
CA TYR A 142 25.19 5.25 5.63
C TYR A 142 26.25 4.59 4.75
N ILE A 143 25.94 3.47 4.08
CA ILE A 143 26.85 2.86 3.10
C ILE A 143 27.12 3.84 1.95
N PHE A 144 26.06 4.44 1.38
CA PHE A 144 26.25 5.41 0.29
C PHE A 144 27.03 6.65 0.74
N ILE A 145 26.76 7.15 1.95
CA ILE A 145 27.53 8.26 2.52
C ILE A 145 29.00 7.85 2.70
N ALA A 146 29.28 6.69 3.29
CA ALA A 146 30.64 6.22 3.56
C ALA A 146 31.48 6.08 2.28
N ILE A 147 30.88 5.61 1.17
CA ILE A 147 31.51 5.56 -0.15
C ILE A 147 31.86 6.96 -0.67
N ALA A 148 31.01 7.95 -0.37
CA ALA A 148 31.13 9.31 -0.90
C ALA A 148 32.06 10.23 -0.09
N VAL A 149 32.29 9.92 1.20
CA VAL A 149 33.14 10.72 2.11
C VAL A 149 34.53 10.99 1.53
N PRO A 150 35.28 10.00 0.98
CA PRO A 150 36.60 10.25 0.41
C PRO A 150 36.57 11.26 -0.74
N TRP A 151 35.53 11.22 -1.58
CA TRP A 151 35.37 12.17 -2.69
C TRP A 151 35.06 13.58 -2.19
N ALA A 152 34.24 13.70 -1.15
CA ALA A 152 33.96 14.98 -0.51
C ALA A 152 35.21 15.58 0.15
N GLN A 153 36.04 14.75 0.81
CA GLN A 153 37.31 15.17 1.42
C GLN A 153 38.33 15.68 0.38
N MET A 154 38.31 15.14 -0.85
CA MET A 154 39.10 15.64 -1.97
C MET A 154 38.51 16.92 -2.63
N GLY A 155 37.42 17.46 -2.11
CA GLY A 155 36.76 18.65 -2.65
C GLY A 155 35.90 18.39 -3.89
N SER A 156 35.61 17.13 -4.23
CA SER A 156 34.77 16.79 -5.39
C SER A 156 33.27 16.96 -5.07
N PRO A 157 32.50 17.73 -5.86
CA PRO A 157 31.05 17.86 -5.70
C PRO A 157 30.29 16.52 -5.81
N ILE A 158 30.88 15.53 -6.47
CA ILE A 158 30.31 14.18 -6.60
C ILE A 158 30.13 13.53 -5.22
N GLY A 159 30.98 13.87 -4.23
CA GLY A 159 30.85 13.36 -2.87
C GLY A 159 29.54 13.76 -2.17
N ALA A 160 28.92 14.87 -2.57
CA ALA A 160 27.61 15.29 -2.05
C ALA A 160 26.44 14.79 -2.91
N LEU A 161 26.61 14.78 -4.23
CA LEU A 161 25.54 14.41 -5.17
C LEU A 161 25.29 12.90 -5.23
N PHE A 162 26.36 12.10 -5.18
CA PHE A 162 26.26 10.64 -5.27
C PHE A 162 25.32 10.02 -4.22
N PRO A 163 25.49 10.26 -2.90
CA PRO A 163 24.66 9.59 -1.91
C PRO A 163 23.18 9.98 -2.03
N PHE A 164 22.88 11.23 -2.38
CA PHE A 164 21.52 11.70 -2.60
C PHE A 164 20.86 10.99 -3.80
N VAL A 165 21.51 10.99 -4.96
CA VAL A 165 20.96 10.39 -6.19
C VAL A 165 20.90 8.87 -6.08
N ALA A 166 21.93 8.23 -5.53
CA ALA A 166 21.99 6.78 -5.37
C ALA A 166 20.90 6.28 -4.42
N PHE A 167 20.71 6.96 -3.29
CA PHE A 167 19.68 6.59 -2.32
C PHE A 167 18.27 6.80 -2.87
N ALA A 168 18.00 7.95 -3.51
CA ALA A 168 16.71 8.20 -4.14
C ALA A 168 16.38 7.16 -5.23
N LEU A 169 17.35 6.85 -6.10
CA LEU A 169 17.16 5.85 -7.15
C LEU A 169 16.92 4.45 -6.56
N TYR A 170 17.69 4.06 -5.55
CA TYR A 170 17.51 2.82 -4.81
C TYR A 170 16.08 2.71 -4.24
N GLN A 171 15.58 3.75 -3.56
CA GLN A 171 14.24 3.74 -2.97
C GLN A 171 13.13 3.61 -4.02
N VAL A 172 13.23 4.36 -5.13
CA VAL A 172 12.24 4.28 -6.23
C VAL A 172 12.22 2.88 -6.83
N LEU A 173 13.39 2.32 -7.16
CA LEU A 173 13.48 1.00 -7.80
C LEU A 173 12.95 -0.10 -6.88
N LEU A 174 13.37 -0.09 -5.62
CA LEU A 174 12.96 -1.08 -4.64
C LEU A 174 11.46 -1.01 -4.34
N GLY A 175 10.92 0.20 -4.16
CA GLY A 175 9.50 0.37 -3.89
C GLY A 175 8.61 0.04 -5.08
N VAL A 176 9.02 0.35 -6.32
CA VAL A 176 8.30 -0.11 -7.53
C VAL A 176 8.31 -1.65 -7.61
N PHE A 177 9.44 -2.28 -7.30
CA PHE A 177 9.55 -3.73 -7.26
C PHE A 177 8.59 -4.33 -6.23
N PHE A 178 8.55 -3.80 -5.01
CA PHE A 178 7.63 -4.26 -3.97
C PHE A 178 6.16 -4.03 -4.33
N ALA A 179 5.81 -2.87 -4.88
CA ALA A 179 4.43 -2.58 -5.29
C ALA A 179 3.94 -3.53 -6.38
N ARG A 180 4.74 -3.78 -7.42
CA ARG A 180 4.39 -4.73 -8.47
C ARG A 180 4.29 -6.16 -7.94
N SER A 181 5.23 -6.56 -7.08
CA SER A 181 5.27 -7.91 -6.52
C SER A 181 4.08 -8.15 -5.60
N ALA A 182 3.77 -7.21 -4.70
CA ALA A 182 2.62 -7.31 -3.80
C ALA A 182 1.29 -7.33 -4.57
N PHE A 183 1.15 -6.51 -5.62
CA PHE A 183 -0.02 -6.55 -6.48
C PHE A 183 -0.18 -7.90 -7.21
N LYS A 184 0.91 -8.44 -7.75
CA LYS A 184 0.88 -9.76 -8.41
C LYS A 184 0.53 -10.87 -7.43
N THR A 185 1.13 -10.86 -6.24
CA THR A 185 0.83 -11.84 -5.18
C THR A 185 -0.61 -11.70 -4.70
N GLY A 186 -1.13 -10.49 -4.53
CA GLY A 186 -2.54 -10.23 -4.20
C GLY A 186 -3.51 -10.72 -5.29
N LYS A 187 -3.21 -10.47 -6.56
CA LYS A 187 -4.07 -10.90 -7.69
C LYS A 187 -4.10 -12.42 -7.79
N ASN A 188 -2.95 -13.05 -7.58
CA ASN A 188 -2.87 -14.51 -7.50
C ASN A 188 -3.57 -15.02 -6.24
N ALA A 189 -3.54 -14.28 -5.13
CA ALA A 189 -4.24 -14.61 -3.92
C ALA A 189 -5.75 -14.74 -4.15
N THR A 190 -6.34 -13.77 -4.85
CA THR A 190 -7.78 -13.76 -5.13
C THR A 190 -8.18 -14.70 -6.26
N GLY A 191 -7.37 -14.83 -7.32
CA GLY A 191 -7.61 -15.82 -8.38
C GLY A 191 -7.50 -17.28 -7.92
N VAL A 192 -6.91 -17.50 -6.75
CA VAL A 192 -6.69 -18.81 -6.13
C VAL A 192 -7.56 -18.95 -4.87
N MET A 193 -8.70 -18.26 -4.79
CA MET A 193 -9.75 -18.50 -3.76
C MET A 193 -10.34 -19.95 -3.79
N HIS A 194 -9.78 -20.84 -4.62
CA HIS A 194 -9.97 -22.29 -4.61
C HIS A 194 -8.78 -23.13 -4.11
N SER A 195 -7.66 -22.54 -3.66
CA SER A 195 -6.59 -23.32 -3.03
C SER A 195 -6.27 -22.79 -1.63
N ALA A 196 -6.34 -23.69 -0.66
CA ALA A 196 -6.23 -23.44 0.78
C ALA A 196 -4.99 -22.64 1.23
N GLY A 197 -3.93 -22.56 0.42
CA GLY A 197 -2.66 -21.96 0.83
C GLY A 197 -2.68 -20.44 1.03
N ILE A 198 -3.51 -19.70 0.32
CA ILE A 198 -3.53 -18.22 0.39
C ILE A 198 -4.42 -17.71 1.52
N GLN A 199 -5.55 -18.37 1.78
CA GLN A 199 -6.34 -18.10 2.97
C GLN A 199 -5.46 -18.23 4.21
N THR A 200 -4.59 -19.26 4.25
CA THR A 200 -3.58 -19.42 5.30
C THR A 200 -2.55 -18.29 5.34
N VAL A 201 -2.16 -17.70 4.21
CA VAL A 201 -1.22 -16.55 4.20
C VAL A 201 -1.91 -15.29 4.70
N ILE A 202 -3.13 -14.98 4.25
CA ILE A 202 -3.90 -13.83 4.73
C ILE A 202 -4.24 -13.99 6.21
N GLU A 203 -4.61 -15.19 6.64
CA GLU A 203 -4.83 -15.52 8.06
C GLU A 203 -3.54 -15.41 8.85
N MET A 204 -2.40 -15.91 8.37
CA MET A 204 -1.11 -15.73 9.05
C MET A 204 -0.72 -14.26 9.17
N LEU A 205 -0.92 -13.46 8.12
CA LEU A 205 -0.65 -12.02 8.16
C LEU A 205 -1.61 -11.29 9.11
N SER A 206 -2.87 -11.73 9.20
CA SER A 206 -3.88 -11.18 10.12
C SER A 206 -3.59 -11.56 11.58
N ILE A 207 -3.18 -12.81 11.83
CA ILE A 207 -2.74 -13.29 13.15
C ILE A 207 -1.49 -12.52 13.59
N LEU A 208 -0.53 -12.34 12.69
CA LEU A 208 0.67 -11.55 12.94
C LEU A 208 0.31 -10.09 13.28
N GLY A 209 -0.63 -9.49 12.56
CA GLY A 209 -1.14 -8.15 12.82
C GLY A 209 -1.80 -8.01 14.20
N MET A 210 -2.67 -8.95 14.59
CA MET A 210 -3.30 -8.97 15.92
C MET A 210 -2.28 -9.20 17.04
N PHE A 211 -1.31 -10.09 16.84
CA PHE A 211 -0.24 -10.34 17.80
C PHE A 211 0.60 -9.07 18.05
N MET A 212 0.95 -8.35 16.98
CA MET A 212 1.67 -7.09 17.07
C MET A 212 0.85 -6.00 17.79
N MET A 213 -0.46 -5.90 17.53
CA MET A 213 -1.34 -5.00 18.28
C MET A 213 -1.36 -5.30 19.79
N GLY A 214 -1.34 -6.58 20.19
CA GLY A 214 -1.26 -6.98 21.59
C GLY A 214 0.06 -6.56 22.27
N ILE A 215 1.19 -6.71 21.58
CA ILE A 215 2.51 -6.27 22.07
C ILE A 215 2.56 -4.76 22.24
N LEU A 216 2.00 -4.02 21.29
CA LEU A 216 1.95 -2.56 21.34
C LEU A 216 1.05 -2.08 22.49
N ALA A 217 -0.12 -2.70 22.68
CA ALA A 217 -1.00 -2.39 23.81
C ALA A 217 -0.31 -2.65 25.17
N GLY A 218 0.38 -3.78 25.33
CA GLY A 218 1.07 -4.12 26.58
C GLY A 218 2.26 -3.22 26.92
N ASN A 219 2.98 -2.70 25.91
CA ASN A 219 4.13 -1.83 26.14
C ASN A 219 3.77 -0.34 26.29
N TYR A 220 2.71 0.12 25.61
CA TYR A 220 2.34 1.54 25.61
C TYR A 220 1.23 1.90 26.61
N VAL A 221 0.42 0.95 27.07
CA VAL A 221 -0.61 1.21 28.11
C VAL A 221 -0.01 0.95 29.49
N LYS A 222 0.49 2.01 30.13
CA LYS A 222 0.91 1.96 31.55
C LYS A 222 -0.32 2.16 32.43
N VAL A 223 -0.76 1.10 33.10
CA VAL A 223 -1.81 1.15 34.12
C VAL A 223 -1.14 1.32 35.48
N SER A 224 -1.45 2.41 36.18
CA SER A 224 -1.10 2.63 37.59
C SER A 224 -2.37 2.44 38.39
N SER A 225 -2.39 1.55 39.39
CA SER A 225 -3.46 1.57 40.39
C SER A 225 -3.24 2.74 41.35
N ILE A 226 -4.34 3.25 41.89
CA ILE A 226 -4.36 4.15 43.04
C ILE A 226 -4.04 3.32 44.29
#